data_AF-A0A1J3EF54-F1
#
_entry.id   AF-A0A1J3EF54-F1
#
_cell.length_a   1.000
_cell.length_b   1.000
_cell.length_c   1.000
_cell.angle_alpha   90.00
_cell.angle_beta   90.00
_cell.angle_gamma   90.00
#
_symmetry.space_group_name_H-M   'P 1'
#
loop_
_entity.id
_entity.type
_entity.pdbx_description
1 polymer ?
#
loop_
_entity_poly.entity_id
_entity_poly.type
_entity_poly.pdbx_seq_one_letter_code
_entity_poly.pdbx_strand_id
1 'polypeptide(L)'
;YFSLHNQQRITMVLKSTRKSYPVAAVALAVVLVMYLALFSSLSDDSGLQLIPSLSFSQGTLQQTSVSRRIEQAPQEMTSAAITCDRSHTNYDVCSINGSCNLNPKTETFTLMDPTFATSAPFVEKIRPYPRKTDNWIMPEIKELTLTSGPLSLSRSCDKTHDSPAIVFSAGGYTGSIYHDFIDGFIPLFITANSVFPGRDFILVVVNSKEWWMSKYIHVLGAFSKHKTILLDKENASSITHCFPS
;
A
#
# COMPACT_ATOMS: atom_id res chain seq x y z
N TYR A 1 -14.84 -44.50 -56.08
CA TYR A 1 -15.17 -45.93 -56.21
C TYR A 1 -13.89 -46.71 -56.00
N PHE A 2 -13.59 -47.41 -54.90
CA PHE A 2 -14.33 -47.95 -53.75
C PHE A 2 -13.45 -47.73 -52.51
N SER A 3 -14.04 -47.35 -51.37
CA SER A 3 -13.39 -47.44 -50.05
C SER A 3 -14.16 -48.48 -49.24
N LEU A 4 -13.51 -49.59 -48.93
CA LEU A 4 -14.05 -50.68 -48.09
C LEU A 4 -13.94 -50.26 -46.63
N HIS A 5 -15.08 -49.90 -46.04
CA HIS A 5 -15.24 -49.69 -44.60
C HIS A 5 -15.13 -51.02 -43.85
N ASN A 6 -14.11 -51.17 -43.02
CA ASN A 6 -14.03 -52.23 -42.02
C ASN A 6 -14.82 -51.79 -40.78
N GLN A 7 -15.95 -52.46 -40.53
CA GLN A 7 -16.91 -52.11 -39.49
C GLN A 7 -16.53 -52.82 -38.18
N GLN A 8 -15.70 -52.19 -37.33
CA GLN A 8 -15.51 -52.66 -35.95
C GLN A 8 -16.65 -52.15 -35.06
N ARG A 9 -17.53 -53.08 -34.69
CA ARG A 9 -18.64 -52.87 -33.74
C ARG A 9 -18.07 -52.84 -32.32
N ILE A 10 -17.91 -51.65 -31.74
CA ILE A 10 -17.53 -51.47 -30.32
C ILE A 10 -18.79 -51.62 -29.47
N THR A 11 -18.90 -52.75 -28.77
CA THR A 11 -19.91 -52.95 -27.73
C THR A 11 -19.43 -52.25 -26.45
N MET A 12 -19.98 -51.09 -26.11
CA MET A 12 -19.69 -50.45 -24.81
C MET A 12 -20.46 -51.16 -23.70
N VAL A 13 -19.76 -51.89 -22.85
CA VAL A 13 -20.30 -52.41 -21.58
C VAL A 13 -20.27 -51.28 -20.55
N LEU A 14 -21.44 -50.77 -20.15
CA LEU A 14 -21.55 -49.76 -19.11
C LEU A 14 -21.22 -50.38 -17.75
N LYS A 15 -19.97 -50.23 -17.29
CA LYS A 15 -19.55 -50.66 -15.96
C LYS A 15 -20.00 -49.62 -14.94
N SER A 16 -21.08 -49.89 -14.22
CA SER A 16 -21.50 -49.08 -13.08
C SER A 16 -20.45 -49.19 -11.97
N THR A 17 -19.64 -48.15 -11.79
CA THR A 17 -18.70 -48.05 -10.67
C THR A 17 -19.40 -47.34 -9.52
N ARG A 18 -19.67 -48.08 -8.44
CA ARG A 18 -20.11 -47.50 -7.17
C ARG A 18 -18.96 -46.65 -6.62
N LYS A 19 -19.12 -45.33 -6.58
CA LYS A 19 -18.12 -44.41 -6.00
C LYS A 19 -18.05 -44.65 -4.49
N SER A 20 -16.97 -45.29 -4.05
CA SER A 20 -16.58 -45.33 -2.64
C SER A 20 -15.74 -44.09 -2.35
N TYR A 21 -16.30 -43.15 -1.60
CA TYR A 21 -15.55 -41.99 -1.13
C TYR A 21 -14.67 -42.41 0.05
N PRO A 22 -13.37 -42.05 0.07
CA PRO A 22 -12.53 -42.34 1.23
C PRO A 22 -13.08 -41.57 2.42
N VAL A 23 -13.05 -42.18 3.60
CA VAL A 23 -13.52 -41.57 4.87
C VAL A 23 -12.91 -40.17 5.09
N ALA A 24 -11.69 -39.95 4.60
CA ALA A 24 -11.01 -38.65 4.61
C ALA A 24 -11.74 -37.56 3.79
N ALA A 25 -12.31 -37.89 2.63
CA ALA A 25 -13.03 -36.92 1.81
C ALA A 25 -14.37 -36.52 2.45
N VAL A 26 -15.04 -37.48 3.09
CA VAL A 26 -16.26 -37.20 3.87
C VAL A 26 -15.93 -36.35 5.09
N ALA A 27 -14.84 -36.66 5.80
CA ALA A 27 -14.39 -35.86 6.93
C ALA A 27 -14.05 -34.41 6.52
N LEU A 28 -13.34 -34.21 5.40
CA LEU A 28 -13.02 -32.88 4.88
C LEU A 28 -14.27 -32.08 4.49
N ALA A 29 -15.25 -32.73 3.86
CA ALA A 29 -16.53 -32.09 3.53
C ALA A 29 -17.29 -31.67 4.79
N VAL A 30 -17.30 -32.51 5.84
CA VAL A 30 -17.93 -32.17 7.12
C VAL A 30 -17.21 -31.01 7.80
N VAL A 31 -15.87 -30.99 7.82
CA VAL A 31 -15.10 -29.87 8.39
C VAL A 31 -15.37 -28.56 7.63
N LEU A 32 -15.43 -28.61 6.31
CA LEU A 32 -15.76 -27.44 5.49
C LEU A 32 -17.17 -26.91 5.79
N VAL A 33 -18.15 -27.80 5.90
CA VAL A 33 -19.54 -27.42 6.24
C VAL A 33 -19.62 -26.84 7.65
N MET A 34 -18.91 -27.42 8.63
CA MET A 34 -18.84 -26.90 9.99
C MET A 34 -18.16 -25.52 10.05
N TYR A 35 -17.09 -25.32 9.29
CA TYR A 35 -16.41 -24.03 9.19
C TYR A 35 -17.31 -22.96 8.55
N LEU A 36 -18.01 -23.29 7.47
CA LEU A 36 -18.96 -22.38 6.83
C LEU A 36 -20.14 -22.06 7.75
N ALA A 37 -20.66 -23.04 8.48
CA ALA A 37 -21.73 -22.85 9.46
C ALA A 37 -21.28 -21.91 10.60
N LEU A 38 -20.08 -22.12 11.15
CA LEU A 38 -19.48 -21.24 12.16
C LEU A 38 -19.27 -19.82 11.63
N PHE A 39 -18.84 -19.66 10.38
CA PHE A 39 -18.68 -18.34 9.76
C PHE A 39 -20.02 -17.63 9.56
N SER A 40 -21.07 -18.36 9.15
CA SER A 40 -22.43 -17.79 9.08
C SER A 40 -22.99 -17.43 10.45
N SER A 41 -22.75 -18.23 11.49
CA SER A 41 -23.20 -17.94 12.85
C SER A 41 -22.44 -16.80 13.53
N LEU A 42 -21.20 -16.52 13.11
CA LEU A 42 -20.44 -15.34 13.54
C LEU A 42 -20.82 -14.07 12.75
N SER A 43 -21.52 -14.22 11.62
CA SER A 43 -21.95 -13.10 10.77
C SER A 43 -23.34 -12.55 11.12
N ASP A 44 -24.08 -13.24 12.00
CA ASP A 44 -25.47 -12.88 12.36
C ASP A 44 -25.61 -11.92 13.57
N ASP A 45 -24.51 -11.36 14.11
CA ASP A 45 -24.58 -10.40 15.23
C ASP A 45 -23.93 -9.05 14.93
N SER A 46 -24.27 -8.46 13.78
CA SER A 46 -24.04 -7.03 13.52
C SER A 46 -25.17 -6.47 12.66
N GLY A 47 -26.21 -6.00 13.35
CA GLY A 47 -27.34 -5.31 12.74
C GLY A 47 -26.91 -4.09 11.92
N LEU A 48 -27.15 -4.15 10.62
CA LEU A 48 -27.06 -3.02 9.71
C LEU A 48 -28.44 -2.36 9.60
N GLN A 49 -28.65 -1.29 10.37
CA GLN A 49 -29.75 -0.32 10.25
C GLN A 49 -29.06 1.06 10.27
N LEU A 50 -29.22 2.03 9.35
CA LEU A 50 -30.22 2.36 8.33
C LEU A 50 -29.52 3.08 7.16
N ILE A 51 -30.03 2.93 5.92
CA ILE A 51 -29.78 3.85 4.81
C ILE A 51 -31.13 4.53 4.49
N PRO A 52 -31.28 5.86 4.63
CA PRO A 52 -32.44 6.56 4.08
C PRO A 52 -32.33 6.61 2.56
N SER A 53 -33.41 6.22 1.90
CA SER A 53 -33.59 6.23 0.45
C SER A 53 -33.48 7.64 -0.14
N LEU A 54 -32.44 7.89 -0.95
CA LEU A 54 -32.41 9.05 -1.83
C LEU A 54 -33.16 8.72 -3.12
N SER A 55 -34.34 9.33 -3.28
CA SER A 55 -35.06 9.36 -4.55
C SER A 55 -34.21 10.09 -5.61
N PHE A 56 -33.84 9.36 -6.65
CA PHE A 56 -33.22 9.91 -7.85
C PHE A 56 -34.28 10.63 -8.68
N SER A 57 -34.39 11.95 -8.50
CA SER A 57 -35.16 12.80 -9.41
C SER A 57 -34.33 13.06 -10.66
N GLN A 58 -34.82 12.59 -11.81
CA GLN A 58 -34.29 12.93 -13.13
C GLN A 58 -34.52 14.43 -13.40
N GLY A 59 -33.46 15.22 -13.26
CA GLY A 59 -33.37 16.57 -13.78
C GLY A 59 -32.31 16.64 -14.87
N THR A 60 -32.73 16.60 -16.13
CA THR A 60 -31.94 17.15 -17.25
C THR A 60 -31.66 18.63 -16.98
N LEU A 61 -30.42 19.08 -17.15
CA LEU A 61 -30.07 20.28 -17.94
C LEU A 61 -28.54 20.52 -18.01
N GLN A 62 -28.08 20.55 -19.26
CA GLN A 62 -27.03 21.40 -19.85
C GLN A 62 -25.63 21.49 -19.22
N GLN A 63 -24.70 20.91 -19.98
CA GLN A 63 -23.28 21.21 -20.02
C GLN A 63 -23.04 22.68 -20.39
N THR A 64 -22.44 23.44 -19.47
CA THR A 64 -21.69 24.65 -19.80
C THR A 64 -20.30 24.55 -19.20
N SER A 65 -19.33 24.33 -20.08
CA SER A 65 -17.91 24.46 -19.81
C SER A 65 -17.58 25.91 -19.45
N VAL A 66 -17.14 26.14 -18.22
CA VAL A 66 -16.39 27.35 -17.86
C VAL A 66 -15.04 26.88 -17.33
N SER A 67 -14.03 26.91 -18.21
CA SER A 67 -12.63 26.75 -17.84
C SER A 67 -12.22 27.97 -17.02
N ARG A 68 -12.34 27.88 -15.69
CA ARG A 68 -11.62 28.78 -14.79
C ARG A 68 -10.21 28.23 -14.65
N ARG A 69 -9.30 28.81 -15.43
CA ARG A 69 -7.87 28.73 -15.19
C ARG A 69 -7.64 29.42 -13.84
N ILE A 70 -7.53 28.63 -12.76
CA ILE A 70 -7.01 29.13 -11.49
C ILE A 70 -5.55 29.43 -11.77
N GLU A 71 -5.25 30.71 -11.92
CA GLU A 71 -3.90 31.23 -11.93
C GLU A 71 -3.29 30.88 -10.57
N GLN A 72 -2.41 29.87 -10.58
CA GLN A 72 -1.76 29.41 -9.38
C GLN A 72 -0.83 30.52 -8.90
N ALA A 73 -1.24 31.19 -7.82
CA ALA A 73 -0.40 32.13 -7.11
C ALA A 73 0.96 31.47 -6.78
N PRO A 74 2.06 32.24 -6.73
CA PRO A 74 3.37 31.72 -6.37
C PRO A 74 3.24 30.92 -5.07
N GLN A 75 3.74 29.69 -5.07
CA GLN A 75 3.77 28.89 -3.85
C GLN A 75 4.50 29.70 -2.78
N GLU A 76 3.77 30.10 -1.74
CA GLU A 76 4.39 30.52 -0.50
C GLU A 76 5.41 29.46 -0.14
N MET A 77 6.68 29.86 0.01
CA MET A 77 7.73 29.02 0.54
C MET A 77 7.32 28.66 1.97
N THR A 78 6.59 27.56 2.11
CA THR A 78 6.30 26.94 3.39
C THR A 78 7.63 26.63 4.06
N SER A 79 7.80 27.08 5.31
CA SER A 79 9.01 26.85 6.08
C SER A 79 9.33 25.36 6.15
N ALA A 80 10.62 25.01 6.01
CA ALA A 80 11.09 23.63 6.17
C ALA A 80 10.60 23.05 7.49
N ALA A 81 9.78 22.00 7.45
CA ALA A 81 9.11 21.48 8.63
C ALA A 81 8.80 19.98 8.53
N ILE A 82 8.82 19.31 9.68
CA ILE A 82 8.27 17.96 9.82
C ILE A 82 6.93 18.10 10.56
N THR A 83 5.86 17.54 10.00
CA THR A 83 4.52 17.61 10.60
C THR A 83 3.87 16.24 10.58
N CYS A 84 3.25 15.85 11.70
CA CYS A 84 2.48 14.61 11.82
C CYS A 84 1.07 14.91 12.32
N ASP A 85 0.06 14.55 11.52
CA ASP A 85 -1.33 14.51 11.94
C ASP A 85 -1.63 13.11 12.50
N ARG A 86 -1.90 13.06 13.81
CA ARG A 86 -2.28 11.86 14.56
C ARG A 86 -3.73 11.88 15.03
N SER A 87 -4.55 12.80 14.52
CA SER A 87 -5.94 12.98 14.94
C SER A 87 -6.85 11.81 14.56
N HIS A 88 -6.57 11.14 13.44
CA HIS A 88 -7.38 10.02 12.97
C HIS A 88 -7.14 8.76 13.81
N THR A 89 -8.19 8.01 14.15
CA THR A 89 -8.09 6.85 15.06
C THR A 89 -7.28 5.69 14.49
N ASN A 90 -7.27 5.52 13.17
CA ASN A 90 -6.70 4.33 12.52
C ASN A 90 -5.34 4.54 11.86
N TYR A 91 -4.87 5.77 11.66
CA TYR A 91 -3.61 6.03 10.98
C TYR A 91 -3.02 7.37 11.39
N ASP A 92 -1.72 7.51 11.16
CA ASP A 92 -1.00 8.77 11.29
C ASP A 92 -0.52 9.19 9.89
N VAL A 93 -0.54 10.49 9.59
CA VAL A 93 0.00 11.04 8.34
C VAL A 93 1.11 12.00 8.68
N CYS A 94 2.33 11.69 8.26
CA CYS A 94 3.49 12.54 8.46
C CYS A 94 4.02 13.05 7.12
N SER A 95 4.50 14.30 7.12
CA SER A 95 5.12 14.94 5.97
C SER A 95 6.43 15.59 6.39
N ILE A 96 7.40 15.55 5.48
CA ILE A 96 8.62 16.35 5.53
C ILE A 96 8.49 17.36 4.41
N ASN A 97 8.38 18.63 4.76
CA ASN A 97 8.35 19.72 3.82
C ASN A 97 9.74 20.33 3.74
N GLY A 98 10.43 20.12 2.62
CA GLY A 98 11.83 20.51 2.43
C GLY A 98 12.70 19.35 1.97
N SER A 99 13.91 19.67 1.53
CA SER A 99 14.88 18.67 1.08
C SER A 99 15.29 17.75 2.22
N CYS A 100 15.28 16.44 1.95
CA CYS A 100 15.61 15.45 2.97
C CYS A 100 16.55 14.37 2.45
N ASN A 101 17.34 13.81 3.37
CA ASN A 101 18.07 12.57 3.11
C ASN A 101 17.36 11.39 3.77
N LEU A 102 17.58 10.20 3.24
CA LEU A 102 17.20 8.91 3.79
C LEU A 102 18.46 8.08 3.96
N ASN A 103 18.81 7.82 5.22
CA ASN A 103 19.84 6.86 5.57
C ASN A 103 19.20 5.49 5.82
N PRO A 104 19.39 4.49 4.93
CA PRO A 104 18.73 3.20 5.06
C PRO A 104 19.29 2.35 6.20
N LYS A 105 20.52 2.62 6.67
CA LYS A 105 21.16 1.88 7.76
C LYS A 105 20.58 2.23 9.12
N THR A 106 20.27 3.52 9.31
CA THR A 106 19.64 4.02 10.55
C THR A 106 18.14 4.19 10.41
N GLU A 107 17.58 3.91 9.22
CA GLU A 107 16.15 4.02 8.92
C GLU A 107 15.61 5.42 9.25
N THR A 108 16.44 6.42 8.94
CA THR A 108 16.24 7.82 9.35
C THR A 108 16.07 8.71 8.13
N PHE A 109 15.01 9.50 8.14
CA PHE A 109 14.84 10.65 7.25
C PHE A 109 15.29 11.92 7.96
N THR A 110 16.22 12.66 7.37
CA THR A 110 16.70 13.94 7.92
C THR A 110 16.25 15.08 7.02
N LEU A 111 15.36 15.94 7.52
CA LEU A 111 15.07 17.24 6.94
C LEU A 111 16.30 18.15 7.09
N MET A 112 16.77 18.70 5.99
CA MET A 112 17.97 19.52 5.96
C MET A 112 17.61 20.97 5.66
N ASP A 113 18.02 21.88 6.55
CA ASP A 113 17.87 23.32 6.34
C ASP A 113 19.04 24.09 6.98
N PRO A 114 19.58 25.14 6.35
CA PRO A 114 20.64 25.96 6.94
C PRO A 114 20.26 26.56 8.31
N THR A 115 18.98 26.86 8.55
CA THR A 115 18.49 27.49 9.77
C THR A 115 18.54 26.56 10.99
N PHE A 116 18.69 25.24 10.77
CA PHE A 116 18.78 24.27 11.86
C PHE A 116 20.17 24.18 12.52
N ALA A 117 21.15 24.99 12.11
CA ALA A 117 22.51 24.95 12.64
C ALA A 117 22.62 25.21 14.16
N THR A 118 21.67 25.95 14.73
CA THR A 118 21.66 26.32 16.16
C THR A 118 20.48 25.75 16.94
N SER A 119 19.56 25.01 16.30
CA SER A 119 18.40 24.41 16.95
C SER A 119 18.69 22.98 17.40
N ALA A 120 18.10 22.55 18.51
CA ALA A 120 18.06 21.14 18.86
C ALA A 120 17.33 20.35 17.75
N PRO A 121 17.81 19.15 17.37
CA PRO A 121 17.12 18.32 16.38
C PRO A 121 15.72 17.98 16.83
N PHE A 122 14.72 18.24 15.99
CA PHE A 122 13.42 17.59 16.10
C PHE A 122 13.61 16.10 15.84
N VAL A 123 12.92 15.24 16.59
CA VAL A 123 12.96 13.79 16.41
C VAL A 123 11.55 13.24 16.58
N GLU A 124 11.06 12.53 15.57
CA GLU A 124 9.76 11.90 15.54
C GLU A 124 9.91 10.44 15.10
N LYS A 125 9.18 9.54 15.75
CA LYS A 125 9.18 8.11 15.43
C LYS A 125 7.84 7.71 14.82
N ILE A 126 7.90 7.04 13.67
CA ILE A 126 6.72 6.67 12.91
C ILE A 126 6.77 5.19 12.52
N ARG A 127 5.59 4.60 12.31
CA ARG A 127 5.42 3.27 11.72
C ARG A 127 4.45 3.43 10.54
N PRO A 128 4.93 3.38 9.29
CA PRO A 128 4.15 3.83 8.14
C PRO A 128 3.18 2.73 7.66
N TYR A 129 2.29 2.29 8.56
CA TYR A 129 1.29 1.25 8.34
C TYR A 129 -0.06 1.73 8.90
N PRO A 130 -1.19 1.46 8.22
CA PRO A 130 -2.50 1.75 8.78
C PRO A 130 -2.81 0.83 9.97
N ARG A 131 -3.88 1.09 10.72
CA ARG A 131 -4.23 0.38 11.98
C ARG A 131 -3.30 0.70 13.14
N LYS A 132 -3.02 1.99 13.36
CA LYS A 132 -2.08 2.45 14.40
C LYS A 132 -2.36 1.95 15.82
N THR A 133 -3.60 1.56 16.12
CA THR A 133 -4.06 1.05 17.43
C THR A 133 -4.01 -0.47 17.54
N ASP A 134 -3.60 -1.18 16.49
CA ASP A 134 -3.49 -2.64 16.48
C ASP A 134 -2.22 -3.07 17.22
N ASN A 135 -2.41 -3.50 18.46
CA ASN A 135 -1.31 -3.88 19.36
C ASN A 135 -0.59 -5.17 18.94
N TRP A 136 -1.16 -5.97 18.03
CA TRP A 136 -0.54 -7.21 17.59
C TRP A 136 0.47 -6.94 16.47
N ILE A 137 0.06 -6.23 15.43
CA ILE A 137 0.90 -6.02 14.25
C ILE A 137 1.81 -4.80 14.39
N MET A 138 1.41 -3.76 15.12
CA MET A 138 2.18 -2.50 15.13
C MET A 138 3.60 -2.68 15.68
N PRO A 139 3.86 -3.50 16.72
CA PRO A 139 5.21 -3.81 17.17
C PRO A 139 6.12 -4.43 16.10
N GLU A 140 5.56 -5.17 15.13
CA GLU A 140 6.29 -5.81 14.03
C GLU A 140 6.56 -4.85 12.85
N ILE A 141 5.78 -3.77 12.72
CA ILE A 141 6.00 -2.75 11.70
C ILE A 141 7.30 -2.01 11.99
N LYS A 142 8.15 -1.86 10.98
CA LYS A 142 9.42 -1.15 11.12
C LYS A 142 9.19 0.30 11.53
N GLU A 143 9.91 0.73 12.57
CA GLU A 143 9.91 2.09 13.08
C GLU A 143 10.95 2.91 12.33
N LEU A 144 10.52 4.03 11.74
CA LEU A 144 11.37 4.98 11.06
C LEU A 144 11.53 6.22 11.93
N THR A 145 12.69 6.87 11.82
CA THR A 145 12.95 8.14 12.52
C THR A 145 12.90 9.28 11.52
N LEU A 146 12.14 10.33 11.84
CA LEU A 146 12.19 11.62 11.14
C LEU A 146 12.93 12.59 12.03
N THR A 147 13.92 13.31 11.49
CA THR A 147 14.69 14.27 12.27
C THR A 147 15.04 15.51 11.46
N SER A 148 15.40 16.61 12.12
CA SER A 148 15.87 17.83 11.47
C SER A 148 17.32 18.11 11.83
N GLY A 149 18.10 18.58 10.87
CA GLY A 149 19.49 18.99 11.13
C GLY A 149 20.02 20.00 10.12
N PRO A 150 21.16 20.65 10.43
CA PRO A 150 21.84 21.50 9.46
C PRO A 150 22.28 20.68 8.24
N LEU A 151 22.40 21.38 7.10
CA LEU A 151 22.91 20.80 5.85
C LEU A 151 24.26 20.07 6.03
N SER A 152 25.10 20.53 6.96
CA SER A 152 26.42 19.95 7.25
C SER A 152 26.40 18.59 7.96
N LEU A 153 25.28 18.23 8.60
CA LEU A 153 25.11 16.94 9.28
C LEU A 153 24.78 15.80 8.30
N SER A 154 24.45 16.14 7.05
CA SER A 154 24.16 15.17 6.02
C SER A 154 25.43 14.53 5.47
N ARG A 155 25.45 13.19 5.43
CA ARG A 155 26.41 12.46 4.59
C ARG A 155 26.16 12.87 3.13
N SER A 156 27.22 12.93 2.31
CA SER A 156 27.07 13.10 0.86
C SER A 156 26.06 12.08 0.32
N CYS A 157 25.05 12.57 -0.41
CA CYS A 157 24.03 11.73 -1.04
C CYS A 157 24.70 10.75 -2.00
N ASP A 158 24.47 9.45 -1.84
CA ASP A 158 24.94 8.45 -2.80
C ASP A 158 24.05 8.45 -4.05
N LYS A 159 22.75 8.75 -3.87
CA LYS A 159 21.79 8.96 -4.95
C LYS A 159 20.91 10.18 -4.68
N THR A 160 20.92 11.13 -5.60
CA THR A 160 20.02 12.28 -5.60
C THR A 160 18.86 12.01 -6.55
N HIS A 161 17.66 12.34 -6.10
CA HIS A 161 16.43 12.22 -6.88
C HIS A 161 15.84 13.60 -7.15
N ASP A 162 15.10 13.71 -8.26
CA ASP A 162 14.42 14.95 -8.66
C ASP A 162 12.91 14.94 -8.34
N SER A 163 12.44 13.88 -7.68
CA SER A 163 11.03 13.73 -7.29
C SER A 163 10.93 13.34 -5.80
N PRO A 164 9.86 13.79 -5.10
CA PRO A 164 9.63 13.49 -3.69
C PRO A 164 9.36 12.00 -3.47
N ALA A 165 9.29 11.57 -2.20
CA ALA A 165 9.02 10.18 -1.84
C ALA A 165 7.70 10.00 -1.08
N ILE A 166 7.03 8.87 -1.33
CA ILE A 166 5.98 8.32 -0.46
C ILE A 166 6.53 7.06 0.21
N VAL A 167 6.40 7.00 1.54
CA VAL A 167 6.88 5.88 2.35
C VAL A 167 5.70 5.10 2.90
N PHE A 168 5.71 3.78 2.74
CA PHE A 168 4.71 2.89 3.35
C PHE A 168 5.30 1.51 3.67
N SER A 169 4.67 0.80 4.60
CA SER A 169 5.04 -0.57 4.97
C SER A 169 4.24 -1.60 4.18
N ALA A 170 4.93 -2.61 3.66
CA ALA A 170 4.35 -3.85 3.11
C ALA A 170 4.47 -5.02 4.11
N GLY A 171 4.51 -4.71 5.41
CA GLY A 171 4.54 -5.66 6.52
C GLY A 171 3.17 -5.91 7.16
N GLY A 172 3.17 -6.33 8.43
CA GLY A 172 1.94 -6.61 9.16
C GLY A 172 1.09 -7.69 8.49
N TYR A 173 -0.18 -7.39 8.25
CA TYR A 173 -1.09 -8.30 7.57
C TYR A 173 -0.88 -8.40 6.06
N THR A 174 -0.11 -7.48 5.47
CA THR A 174 0.30 -7.53 4.06
C THR A 174 0.93 -8.89 3.75
N GLY A 175 0.48 -9.55 2.69
CA GLY A 175 0.78 -10.95 2.45
C GLY A 175 -0.34 -11.70 1.72
N SER A 176 -1.59 -11.35 2.04
CA SER A 176 -2.78 -11.82 1.34
C SER A 176 -3.30 -10.72 0.41
N ILE A 177 -3.97 -11.08 -0.69
CA ILE A 177 -4.52 -10.08 -1.62
C ILE A 177 -5.46 -9.10 -0.90
N TYR A 178 -6.27 -9.57 0.04
CA TYR A 178 -7.16 -8.70 0.81
C TYR A 178 -6.39 -7.61 1.57
N HIS A 179 -5.41 -8.01 2.37
CA HIS A 179 -4.62 -7.06 3.17
C HIS A 179 -3.65 -6.23 2.33
N ASP A 180 -3.09 -6.80 1.26
CA ASP A 180 -2.26 -6.07 0.29
C ASP A 180 -3.02 -4.85 -0.27
N PHE A 181 -4.33 -4.98 -0.49
CA PHE A 181 -5.16 -3.88 -0.98
C PHE A 181 -5.64 -2.96 0.15
N ILE A 182 -6.25 -3.49 1.21
CA ILE A 182 -6.89 -2.68 2.25
C ILE A 182 -5.87 -1.97 3.14
N ASP A 183 -4.76 -2.63 3.47
CA ASP A 183 -3.74 -2.09 4.37
C ASP A 183 -2.51 -1.54 3.62
N GLY A 184 -2.43 -1.75 2.30
CA GLY A 184 -1.34 -1.26 1.46
C GLY A 184 -1.80 -0.32 0.34
N PHE A 185 -2.41 -0.86 -0.72
CA PHE A 185 -2.63 -0.12 -1.96
C PHE A 185 -3.73 0.95 -1.89
N ILE A 186 -4.83 0.73 -1.16
CA ILE A 186 -5.90 1.73 -1.04
C ILE A 186 -5.41 2.96 -0.27
N PRO A 187 -4.78 2.84 0.92
CA PRO A 187 -4.16 3.97 1.59
C PRO A 187 -3.13 4.69 0.70
N LEU A 188 -2.28 3.93 0.01
CA LEU A 188 -1.30 4.50 -0.93
C LEU A 188 -1.99 5.29 -2.05
N PHE A 189 -3.06 4.76 -2.64
CA PHE A 189 -3.82 5.44 -3.68
C PHE A 189 -4.41 6.75 -3.19
N ILE A 190 -5.01 6.76 -2.00
CA ILE A 190 -5.59 7.97 -1.41
C ILE A 190 -4.50 9.01 -1.19
N THR A 191 -3.38 8.64 -0.57
CA THR A 191 -2.26 9.56 -0.30
C THR A 191 -1.65 10.09 -1.60
N ALA A 192 -1.33 9.22 -2.54
CA ALA A 192 -0.71 9.60 -3.82
C ALA A 192 -1.57 10.58 -4.61
N ASN A 193 -2.87 10.35 -4.72
CA ASN A 193 -3.76 11.26 -5.45
C ASN A 193 -4.05 12.57 -4.70
N SER A 194 -3.98 12.56 -3.37
CA SER A 194 -4.20 13.76 -2.55
C SER A 194 -3.00 14.71 -2.59
N VAL A 195 -1.79 14.16 -2.57
CA VAL A 195 -0.55 14.95 -2.40
C VAL A 195 0.22 15.12 -3.71
N PHE A 196 0.19 14.11 -4.61
CA PHE A 196 0.97 14.09 -5.84
C PHE A 196 0.13 13.66 -7.06
N PRO A 197 -0.88 14.46 -7.47
CA PRO A 197 -1.79 14.11 -8.56
C PRO A 197 -1.10 13.85 -9.90
N GLY A 198 0.13 14.36 -10.10
CA GLY A 198 0.95 14.12 -11.29
C GLY A 198 1.67 12.75 -11.34
N ARG A 199 1.56 11.93 -10.29
CA ARG A 199 2.28 10.64 -10.15
C ARG A 199 3.81 10.74 -10.22
N ASP A 200 4.34 11.92 -9.92
CA ASP A 200 5.77 12.19 -9.92
C ASP A 200 6.33 12.08 -8.50
N PHE A 201 6.44 10.86 -8.01
CA PHE A 201 6.97 10.55 -6.67
C PHE A 201 7.64 9.18 -6.67
N ILE A 202 8.59 8.95 -5.79
CA ILE A 202 9.29 7.67 -5.61
C ILE A 202 8.60 6.90 -4.48
N LEU A 203 8.33 5.63 -4.71
CA LEU A 203 7.84 4.74 -3.66
C LEU A 203 9.00 4.19 -2.85
N VAL A 204 8.96 4.36 -1.53
CA VAL A 204 9.87 3.73 -0.58
C VAL A 204 9.07 2.73 0.24
N VAL A 205 9.38 1.45 0.08
CA VAL A 205 8.66 0.35 0.74
C VAL A 205 9.53 -0.22 1.86
N VAL A 206 8.93 -0.39 3.04
CA VAL A 206 9.55 -1.02 4.20
C VAL A 206 8.83 -2.32 4.58
N ASN A 207 9.50 -3.21 5.33
CA ASN A 207 8.98 -4.54 5.70
C ASN A 207 8.54 -5.41 4.51
N SER A 208 9.12 -5.21 3.32
CA SER A 208 8.71 -5.97 2.13
C SER A 208 9.23 -7.41 2.19
N LYS A 209 8.33 -8.39 2.06
CA LYS A 209 8.71 -9.81 1.89
C LYS A 209 9.40 -9.99 0.54
N GLU A 210 10.37 -10.90 0.44
CA GLU A 210 11.17 -11.09 -0.79
C GLU A 210 10.32 -11.32 -2.05
N TRP A 211 9.24 -12.11 -1.91
CA TRP A 211 8.32 -12.43 -3.00
C TRP A 211 7.32 -11.31 -3.32
N TRP A 212 7.06 -10.39 -2.38
CA TRP A 212 5.97 -9.41 -2.47
C TRP A 212 6.19 -8.43 -3.64
N MET A 213 7.44 -8.00 -3.81
CA MET A 213 7.79 -7.09 -4.89
C MET A 213 7.62 -7.71 -6.27
N SER A 214 8.02 -8.96 -6.45
CA SER A 214 7.80 -9.66 -7.72
C SER A 214 6.32 -9.81 -8.05
N LYS A 215 5.47 -9.98 -7.03
CA LYS A 215 4.01 -10.06 -7.19
C LYS A 215 3.38 -8.73 -7.63
N TYR A 216 3.88 -7.59 -7.13
CA TYR A 216 3.21 -6.30 -7.28
C TYR A 216 4.01 -5.22 -8.03
N ILE A 217 5.13 -5.55 -8.65
CA ILE A 217 5.96 -4.59 -9.39
C ILE A 217 5.17 -3.79 -10.44
N HIS A 218 4.24 -4.43 -11.15
CA HIS A 218 3.40 -3.75 -12.14
C HIS A 218 2.35 -2.83 -11.52
N VAL A 219 1.82 -3.19 -10.35
CA VAL A 219 0.87 -2.34 -9.60
C VAL A 219 1.60 -1.09 -9.11
N LEU A 220 2.79 -1.25 -8.53
CA LEU A 220 3.63 -0.13 -8.07
C LEU A 220 4.04 0.78 -9.25
N GLY A 221 4.34 0.19 -10.41
CA GLY A 221 4.63 0.93 -11.64
C GLY A 221 3.44 1.73 -12.20
N ALA A 222 2.20 1.39 -11.82
CA ALA A 222 1.02 2.17 -12.19
C ALA A 222 0.85 3.42 -11.29
N PHE A 223 1.32 3.35 -10.04
CA PHE A 223 1.35 4.47 -9.11
C PHE A 223 2.45 5.48 -9.44
N SER A 224 3.64 4.99 -9.76
CA SER A 224 4.81 5.82 -10.01
C SER A 224 5.62 5.29 -11.20
N LYS A 225 6.10 6.21 -12.04
CA LYS A 225 7.05 5.92 -13.13
C LYS A 225 8.47 5.63 -12.63
N HIS A 226 8.77 5.97 -11.37
CA HIS A 226 10.09 5.87 -10.78
C HIS A 226 10.35 4.48 -10.21
N LYS A 227 11.64 4.10 -10.16
CA LYS A 227 12.03 2.82 -9.54
C LYS A 227 11.71 2.85 -8.06
N THR A 228 10.89 1.90 -7.60
CA THR A 228 10.61 1.67 -6.18
C THR A 228 11.89 1.33 -5.41
N ILE A 229 12.06 1.96 -4.26
CA ILE A 229 13.13 1.70 -3.30
C ILE A 229 12.62 0.71 -2.25
N LEU A 230 13.39 -0.36 -2.03
CA LEU A 230 13.10 -1.35 -0.98
C LEU A 230 14.07 -1.11 0.16
N LEU A 231 13.59 -0.44 1.21
CA LEU A 231 14.48 0.03 2.28
C LEU A 231 15.21 -1.13 2.95
N ASP A 232 14.54 -2.27 3.11
CA ASP A 232 15.13 -3.47 3.71
C ASP A 232 16.32 -4.02 2.90
N LYS A 233 16.31 -3.85 1.57
CA LYS A 233 17.43 -4.24 0.71
C LYS A 233 18.53 -3.18 0.67
N GLU A 234 18.15 -1.90 0.68
CA GLU A 234 19.13 -0.80 0.70
C GLU A 234 19.87 -0.68 2.04
N ASN A 235 19.28 -1.16 3.15
CA ASN A 235 19.98 -1.21 4.44
C ASN A 235 21.28 -2.04 4.32
N ALA A 236 21.25 -3.14 3.56
CA ALA A 236 22.43 -3.96 3.29
C ALA A 236 23.49 -3.25 2.42
N SER A 237 23.08 -2.38 1.49
CA SER A 237 23.98 -1.64 0.58
C SER A 237 24.47 -0.32 1.18
N SER A 238 23.81 0.21 2.21
CA SER A 238 24.08 1.51 2.87
C SER A 238 24.04 2.74 1.93
N ILE A 239 23.23 2.69 0.87
CA ILE A 239 23.09 3.79 -0.11
C ILE A 239 22.18 4.89 0.45
N THR A 240 22.73 6.08 0.71
CA THR A 240 21.98 7.25 1.16
C THR A 240 21.25 7.91 -0.01
N HIS A 241 19.95 8.13 0.14
CA HIS A 241 19.11 8.79 -0.87
C HIS A 241 18.79 10.23 -0.47
N CYS A 242 18.71 11.13 -1.43
CA CYS A 242 18.28 12.51 -1.20
C CYS A 242 17.10 12.86 -2.09
N PHE A 243 16.10 13.51 -1.51
CA PHE A 243 14.84 13.88 -2.16
C PHE A 243 14.64 15.40 -2.09
N PRO A 244 13.97 16.00 -3.10
CA PRO A 244 13.62 17.42 -3.07
C PRO A 244 12.49 17.68 -2.06
N SER A 245 12.12 18.96 -1.89
CA SER A 245 10.90 19.34 -1.16
C SER A 245 9.65 18.93 -1.92
#